data_AF-Q3I5P5-F1
#
_entry.id   AF-Q3I5P5-F1
#
_cell.length_a   1.000
_cell.length_b   1.000
_cell.length_c   1.000
_cell.angle_alpha   90.00
_cell.angle_beta   90.00
_cell.angle_gamma   90.00
#
_symmetry.space_group_name_H-M   'P 1'
#
loop_
_entity.id
_entity.type
_entity.pdbx_description
1 polymer ?
#
loop_
_entity_poly.entity_id
_entity_poly.type
_entity_poly.pdbx_seq_one_letter_code
_entity_poly.pdbx_strand_id
1 'polypeptide(L)'
;SNRPTLSRRFMPEEGTPEYEELRTNPDKAFLQTFAPQLPTLLGMATVEILSRHPTDELYLGQRDTAEWTTDADILQASEDFKKNLEAIEA
;
A
#
# COMPACT_ATOMS: atom_id res chain seq x y z
N SER A 1 10.33 -2.21 -10.03
CA SER A 1 10.92 -3.03 -8.96
C SER A 1 11.19 -2.28 -7.65
N ASN A 2 10.39 -1.27 -7.29
CA ASN A 2 10.78 -0.34 -6.20
C ASN A 2 10.52 -0.87 -4.77
N ARG A 3 9.76 -1.96 -4.60
CA ARG A 3 9.39 -2.53 -3.29
C ARG A 3 9.37 -4.06 -3.32
N PRO A 4 10.53 -4.74 -3.38
CA PRO A 4 10.58 -6.18 -3.30
C PRO A 4 10.12 -6.67 -1.92
N THR A 5 9.25 -7.68 -1.89
CA THR A 5 8.68 -8.22 -0.64
C THR A 5 9.46 -9.41 -0.09
N LEU A 6 10.35 -10.02 -0.88
CA LEU A 6 11.16 -11.18 -0.51
C LEU A 6 12.50 -11.15 -1.23
N SER A 7 13.58 -11.43 -0.49
CA SER A 7 14.88 -11.81 -1.04
C SER A 7 15.07 -13.32 -0.90
N ARG A 8 15.51 -13.99 -1.96
CA ARG A 8 15.69 -15.45 -2.03
C ARG A 8 17.13 -15.90 -1.85
N ARG A 9 18.10 -14.99 -1.92
CA ARG A 9 19.53 -15.29 -1.81
C ARG A 9 20.32 -14.15 -1.17
N PHE A 10 21.46 -14.50 -0.59
CA PHE A 10 22.44 -13.53 -0.09
C PHE A 10 23.25 -12.90 -1.24
N MET A 11 24.09 -11.92 -0.89
CA MET A 11 25.10 -11.38 -1.81
C MET A 11 26.03 -12.52 -2.24
N PRO A 12 26.31 -12.70 -3.54
CA PRO A 12 27.27 -13.71 -3.99
C PRO A 12 28.70 -13.31 -3.60
N GLU A 13 29.52 -14.31 -3.27
CA GLU A 13 30.93 -14.12 -2.91
C GLU A 13 31.83 -14.07 -4.15
N GLU A 14 32.95 -13.35 -4.07
CA GLU A 14 33.89 -13.23 -5.18
C GLU A 14 34.40 -14.62 -5.65
N GLY A 15 34.44 -14.83 -6.97
CA GLY A 15 34.84 -16.11 -7.57
C GLY A 15 33.71 -17.14 -7.72
N THR A 16 32.48 -16.84 -7.29
CA THR A 16 31.31 -17.69 -7.56
C THR A 16 30.71 -17.42 -8.95
N PRO A 17 30.03 -18.40 -9.58
CA PRO A 17 29.28 -18.18 -10.83
C PRO A 17 28.24 -17.06 -10.71
N GLU A 18 27.61 -16.94 -9.54
CA GLU A 18 26.61 -15.92 -9.24
C GLU A 18 27.21 -14.52 -9.17
N TYR A 19 28.48 -14.40 -8.71
CA TYR A 19 29.21 -13.13 -8.73
C TYR A 19 29.57 -12.71 -10.16
N GLU A 20 29.96 -13.65 -11.02
CA GLU A 20 30.17 -13.36 -12.44
C GLU A 20 28.85 -13.02 -13.16
N GLU A 21 27.72 -13.65 -12.80
CA GLU A 21 26.40 -13.26 -13.30
C GLU A 21 26.05 -11.84 -12.86
N LEU A 22 26.32 -11.47 -11.61
CA LEU A 22 26.13 -10.11 -11.12
C LEU A 22 26.97 -9.10 -11.90
N ARG A 23 28.23 -9.42 -12.21
CA ARG A 23 29.15 -8.55 -12.96
C ARG A 23 28.76 -8.40 -14.43
N THR A 24 28.26 -9.46 -15.06
CA THR A 24 27.99 -9.52 -16.50
C THR A 24 26.54 -9.22 -16.87
N ASN A 25 25.59 -9.50 -15.98
CA ASN A 25 24.16 -9.29 -16.16
C ASN A 25 23.47 -8.92 -14.83
N PRO A 26 23.69 -7.68 -14.34
CA PRO A 26 23.17 -7.24 -13.06
C PRO A 26 21.64 -7.27 -12.98
N ASP A 27 20.92 -7.05 -14.09
CA ASP A 27 19.45 -7.11 -14.13
C ASP A 27 18.93 -8.53 -13.92
N LYS A 28 19.55 -9.52 -14.58
CA LYS A 28 19.21 -10.94 -14.36
C LYS A 28 19.53 -11.36 -12.94
N ALA A 29 20.68 -10.91 -12.41
CA ALA A 29 21.06 -11.18 -11.04
C ALA A 29 20.06 -10.54 -10.05
N PHE A 30 19.62 -9.32 -10.31
CA PHE A 30 18.60 -8.64 -9.51
C PHE A 30 17.27 -9.43 -9.50
N LEU A 31 16.76 -9.83 -10.67
CA LEU A 31 15.49 -10.56 -10.80
C LEU A 31 15.53 -11.96 -10.15
N GLN A 32 16.68 -12.63 -10.18
CA GLN A 32 16.85 -13.92 -9.47
C GLN A 32 16.91 -13.73 -7.95
N THR A 33 17.42 -12.60 -7.47
CA THR A 33 17.48 -12.32 -6.04
C THR A 33 16.10 -12.09 -5.44
N PHE A 34 15.22 -11.37 -6.14
CA PHE A 34 13.89 -11.05 -5.63
C PHE A 34 12.81 -12.07 -6.02
N ALA A 35 11.60 -11.91 -5.50
CA ALA A 35 10.49 -12.83 -5.69
C ALA A 35 10.30 -13.22 -7.18
N PRO A 36 9.98 -14.50 -7.49
CA PRO A 36 9.69 -14.92 -8.85
C PRO A 36 8.49 -14.15 -9.43
N GLN A 37 8.34 -14.17 -10.76
CA GLN A 37 7.32 -13.39 -11.47
C GLN A 37 5.89 -13.65 -10.98
N LEU A 38 5.53 -14.92 -10.72
CA LEU A 38 4.17 -15.29 -10.31
C LEU A 38 3.80 -14.77 -8.89
N PRO A 39 4.61 -14.99 -7.83
CA PRO A 39 4.38 -14.35 -6.53
C PRO A 39 4.37 -12.82 -6.58
N THR A 40 5.19 -12.22 -7.45
CA THR A 40 5.21 -10.75 -7.63
C THR A 40 3.88 -10.26 -8.21
N LEU A 41 3.36 -10.95 -9.22
CA LEU A 41 2.06 -10.61 -9.81
C LEU A 41 0.92 -10.72 -8.80
N LEU A 42 0.90 -11.80 -8.01
CA LEU A 42 -0.10 -11.99 -6.97
C LEU A 42 0.00 -10.91 -5.88
N GLY A 43 1.22 -10.57 -5.47
CA GLY A 43 1.47 -9.49 -4.51
C GLY A 43 0.98 -8.14 -5.04
N MET A 44 1.26 -7.82 -6.31
CA MET A 44 0.77 -6.59 -6.95
C MET A 44 -0.76 -6.53 -7.00
N ALA A 45 -1.41 -7.61 -7.46
CA ALA A 45 -2.88 -7.67 -7.53
C ALA A 45 -3.52 -7.53 -6.13
N THR A 46 -2.90 -8.13 -5.11
CA THR A 46 -3.38 -8.02 -3.73
C THR A 46 -3.27 -6.58 -3.22
N VAL A 47 -2.12 -5.94 -3.40
CA VAL A 47 -1.91 -4.54 -3.00
C VAL A 47 -2.85 -3.62 -3.77
N GLU A 48 -3.08 -3.87 -5.06
CA GLU A 48 -4.00 -3.09 -5.87
C GLU A 48 -5.44 -3.17 -5.33
N ILE A 49 -5.91 -4.36 -4.97
CA ILE A 49 -7.25 -4.54 -4.39
C ILE A 49 -7.34 -3.83 -3.03
N LEU A 50 -6.34 -4.00 -2.15
CA LEU A 50 -6.34 -3.43 -0.81
C LEU A 50 -6.12 -1.90 -0.77
N SER A 51 -5.59 -1.32 -1.85
CA SER A 51 -5.35 0.13 -1.95
C SER A 51 -6.55 0.89 -2.55
N ARG A 52 -7.62 0.18 -2.93
CA ARG A 52 -8.83 0.82 -3.45
C ARG A 52 -9.79 1.09 -2.30
N HIS A 53 -10.36 2.28 -2.30
CA HIS A 53 -11.47 2.60 -1.42
C HIS A 53 -12.77 2.08 -2.05
N PRO A 54 -13.60 1.34 -1.28
CA PRO A 54 -14.90 0.91 -1.76
C PRO A 54 -15.87 2.09 -1.91
N THR A 55 -16.91 1.92 -2.72
CA THR A 55 -17.87 3.01 -3.02
C THR A 55 -18.74 3.39 -1.83
N ASP A 56 -18.89 2.47 -0.88
CA ASP A 56 -19.63 2.59 0.37
C ASP A 56 -18.73 2.89 1.58
N GLU A 57 -17.48 3.29 1.34
CA GLU A 57 -16.56 3.71 2.40
C GLU A 57 -17.09 4.97 3.11
N LEU A 58 -17.17 4.91 4.44
CA LEU A 58 -17.48 6.07 5.28
C LEU A 58 -16.18 6.74 5.71
N TYR A 59 -15.92 7.93 5.16
CA TYR A 59 -14.70 8.68 5.45
C TYR A 59 -14.80 9.44 6.78
N LEU A 60 -13.65 9.95 7.25
CA LEU A 60 -13.59 10.75 8.47
C LEU A 60 -14.56 11.96 8.38
N GLY A 61 -15.39 12.13 9.41
CA GLY A 61 -16.43 13.17 9.44
C GLY A 61 -17.74 12.77 8.76
N GLN A 62 -17.83 11.57 8.17
CA GLN A 62 -19.08 11.01 7.64
C GLN A 62 -19.72 10.03 8.63
N ARG A 63 -21.04 9.87 8.51
CA ARG A 63 -21.85 8.91 9.26
C ARG A 63 -22.87 8.30 8.31
N ASP A 64 -23.19 7.02 8.52
CA ASP A 64 -24.16 6.27 7.71
C ASP A 64 -25.60 6.82 7.85
N THR A 65 -25.92 7.38 9.02
CA THR A 65 -27.24 7.96 9.32
C THR A 65 -27.10 9.34 9.96
N ALA A 66 -27.96 10.26 9.53
CA ALA A 66 -27.96 11.64 10.04
C ALA A 66 -28.37 11.74 11.52
N GLU A 67 -29.23 10.83 11.97
CA GLU A 67 -29.79 10.81 13.33
C GLU A 67 -29.22 9.65 14.16
N TRP A 68 -27.92 9.38 14.03
CA TRP A 68 -27.25 8.32 14.81
C TRP A 68 -27.29 8.56 16.32
N THR A 69 -27.65 9.78 16.75
CA THR A 69 -27.96 10.18 18.12
C THR A 69 -29.10 11.19 18.13
N THR A 70 -29.86 11.23 19.23
CA THR A 70 -30.90 12.25 19.48
C THR A 70 -30.36 13.48 20.22
N ASP A 71 -29.08 13.48 20.59
CA ASP A 71 -28.42 14.58 21.28
C ASP A 71 -28.02 15.68 20.29
N ALA A 72 -28.70 16.83 20.39
CA ALA A 72 -28.48 17.96 19.50
C ALA A 72 -27.09 18.58 19.61
N ASP A 73 -26.47 18.55 20.80
CA ASP A 73 -25.14 19.13 21.02
C ASP A 73 -24.08 18.28 20.30
N ILE A 74 -24.25 16.95 20.32
CA ILE A 74 -23.36 16.00 19.63
C ILE A 74 -23.50 16.11 18.10
N LEU A 75 -24.73 16.29 17.59
CA LEU A 75 -24.95 16.50 16.15
C LEU A 75 -24.29 17.80 15.67
N GLN A 76 -24.45 18.90 16.41
CA GLN A 76 -23.82 20.18 16.07
C GLN A 76 -22.29 20.09 16.09
N ALA A 77 -21.71 19.44 17.10
CA ALA A 77 -20.26 19.23 17.17
C ALA A 77 -19.73 18.39 15.99
N SER A 78 -20.51 17.42 15.51
CA SER A 78 -20.17 16.62 14.32
C SER A 78 -20.15 17.48 13.04
N GLU A 79 -21.12 18.38 12.88
CA GLU A 79 -21.17 19.31 11.73
C GLU A 79 -19.99 20.29 11.73
N ASP A 80 -19.63 20.82 12.90
CA ASP A 80 -18.48 21.73 13.02
C ASP A 80 -17.16 21.00 12.72
N PHE A 81 -17.03 19.74 13.15
CA PHE A 81 -15.88 18.89 12.80
C PHE A 81 -15.76 18.68 11.29
N LYS A 82 -16.87 18.39 10.61
CA LYS A 82 -16.89 18.22 9.15
C LYS A 82 -16.43 19.48 8.41
N LYS A 83 -16.94 20.66 8.79
CA LYS A 83 -16.52 21.95 8.20
C LYS A 83 -15.02 22.21 8.39
N ASN A 84 -14.48 21.85 9.55
CA ASN A 84 -13.05 22.00 9.81
C ASN A 84 -12.20 21.07 8.93
N LEU A 85 -12.66 19.83 8.67
CA LEU A 85 -11.98 18.92 7.74
C LEU A 85 -11.99 19.47 6.31
N GLU A 86 -13.15 19.93 5.82
CA GLU A 86 -13.28 20.55 4.49
C GLU A 86 -12.35 21.76 4.34
N ALA A 87 -12.15 22.53 5.41
CA ALA A 87 -11.24 23.68 5.41
C ALA A 87 -9.74 23.29 5.44
N ILE A 88 -9.38 22.13 6.00
CA ILE A 88 -7.99 21.61 6.01
C ILE A 88 -7.61 21.03 4.64
N GLU A 89 -8.57 20.42 3.95
CA GLU A 89 -8.36 19.76 2.65
C GLU A 89 -8.38 20.73 1.46
N ALA A 90 -8.89 21.95 1.64
CA ALA A 90 -8.96 23.01 0.63
C ALA A 90 -7.61 23.68 0.33
#